data_AF-A0A8H3WW89-F1
#
_entry.id   AF-A0A8H3WW89-F1
#
_cell.length_a   1.000
_cell.length_b   1.000
_cell.length_c   1.000
_cell.angle_alpha   90.00
_cell.angle_beta   90.00
_cell.angle_gamma   90.00
#
_symmetry.space_group_name_H-M   'P 1'
#
loop_
_entity.id
_entity.type
_entity.pdbx_description
1 polymer ?
#
loop_
_entity_poly.entity_id
_entity_poly.type
_entity_poly.pdbx_seq_one_letter_code
_entity_poly.pdbx_strand_id
1 'polypeptide(L)'
;MNASIRQKRKKTSKASTSDFAAAINKILSSSVKPADRNIPILSRSKGIERRIDDAKLEYRARKAINIEKKKLADKDRIKEDFTAIETERRLRKIATRGVVQLFNAIHISQKIVDNSADGKEKLATRETKDVSSMSKEKFLDLLKSGL
;
A
#
# COMPACT_ATOMS: atom_id res chain seq x y z
N MET A 1 3.10 -28.36 53.74
CA MET A 1 2.28 -27.16 53.97
C MET A 1 3.18 -26.06 54.51
N ASN A 2 3.64 -25.11 53.69
CA ASN A 2 4.47 -24.00 54.16
C ASN A 2 3.73 -22.68 53.93
N ALA A 3 3.09 -22.19 54.97
CA ALA A 3 2.36 -20.92 54.95
C ALA A 3 3.36 -19.75 54.89
N SER A 4 3.29 -18.96 53.82
CA SER A 4 4.01 -17.70 53.68
C SER A 4 3.46 -16.67 54.66
N ILE A 5 4.29 -16.23 55.61
CA ILE A 5 3.97 -15.21 56.60
C ILE A 5 3.80 -13.87 55.89
N ARG A 6 2.54 -13.49 55.66
CA ARG A 6 2.15 -12.22 55.05
C ARG A 6 2.42 -11.08 56.04
N GLN A 7 3.58 -10.42 55.92
CA GLN A 7 3.89 -9.22 56.69
C GLN A 7 2.87 -8.11 56.37
N LYS A 8 2.06 -7.73 57.37
CA LYS A 8 1.14 -6.59 57.29
C LYS A 8 1.96 -5.31 57.12
N ARG A 9 1.76 -4.60 56.00
CA ARG A 9 2.30 -3.25 55.78
C ARG A 9 1.73 -2.32 56.87
N LYS A 10 2.60 -1.77 57.73
CA LYS A 10 2.23 -0.75 58.70
C LYS A 10 1.72 0.48 57.94
N LYS A 11 0.49 0.92 58.25
CA LYS A 11 -0.04 2.21 57.79
C LYS A 11 0.80 3.32 58.44
N THR A 12 1.37 4.19 57.63
CA THR A 12 2.15 5.34 58.09
C THR A 12 1.23 6.29 58.86
N SER A 13 1.54 6.54 60.13
CA SER A 13 0.93 7.62 60.92
C SER A 13 1.18 8.95 60.23
N LYS A 14 0.25 9.91 60.38
CA LYS A 14 0.34 11.26 59.81
C LYS A 14 1.71 11.86 60.16
N ALA A 15 2.47 12.30 59.16
CA ALA A 15 3.78 12.90 59.37
C ALA A 15 3.66 14.11 60.29
N SER A 16 4.49 14.16 61.33
CA SER A 16 4.50 15.29 62.26
C SER A 16 5.21 16.49 61.60
N THR A 17 4.88 17.70 62.04
CA THR A 17 5.54 18.93 61.56
C THR A 17 7.05 18.88 61.80
N SER A 18 7.50 18.19 62.85
CA SER A 18 8.93 17.98 63.13
C SER A 18 9.60 17.04 62.12
N ASP A 19 8.93 15.98 61.68
CA ASP A 19 9.46 15.07 60.65
C ASP A 19 9.59 15.78 59.30
N PHE A 20 8.65 16.68 58.99
CA PHE A 20 8.71 17.53 57.81
C PHE A 20 9.88 18.53 57.89
N ALA A 21 10.05 19.21 59.03
CA ALA A 21 11.17 20.14 59.24
C ALA A 21 12.53 19.42 59.15
N ALA A 22 12.64 18.21 59.71
CA ALA A 22 13.83 17.38 59.61
C ALA A 22 14.13 16.98 58.15
N ALA A 23 13.10 16.64 57.36
CA ALA A 23 13.26 16.34 55.94
C ALA A 23 13.73 17.56 55.13
N ILE A 24 13.19 18.76 55.40
CA ILE A 24 13.66 20.00 54.77
C ILE A 24 15.11 20.29 55.12
N ASN A 25 15.48 20.22 56.40
CA ASN A 25 16.87 20.43 56.83
C ASN A 25 17.82 19.43 56.17
N LYS A 26 17.40 18.18 55.99
CA LYS A 26 18.16 17.15 55.27
C LYS A 26 18.31 17.47 53.78
N ILE A 27 17.30 18.03 53.14
CA ILE A 27 17.36 18.43 51.72
C ILE A 27 18.32 19.61 51.55
N LEU A 28 18.17 20.64 52.39
CA LEU A 28 18.99 21.86 52.36
C LEU A 28 20.46 21.58 52.68
N SER A 29 20.74 20.62 53.57
CA SER A 29 22.11 20.19 53.89
C SER A 29 22.70 19.22 52.86
N SER A 30 21.93 18.72 51.89
CA SER A 30 22.43 17.77 50.89
C SER A 30 22.87 18.46 49.61
N SER A 31 24.11 18.23 49.19
CA SER A 31 24.65 18.74 47.93
C SER A 31 24.54 17.72 46.79
N VAL A 32 24.52 18.23 45.55
CA VAL A 32 24.52 17.40 44.33
C VAL A 32 25.96 17.09 43.92
N LYS A 33 26.20 15.86 43.45
CA LYS A 33 27.52 15.44 42.96
C LYS A 33 27.96 16.33 41.80
N PRO A 34 29.27 16.62 41.64
CA PRO A 34 29.78 17.46 40.56
C PRO A 34 29.29 17.05 39.15
N ALA A 35 29.18 15.75 38.89
CA ALA A 35 28.71 15.20 37.62
C ALA A 35 27.23 15.51 37.32
N ASP A 36 26.39 15.62 38.35
CA ASP A 36 24.96 15.88 38.20
C ASP A 36 24.60 17.38 38.40
N ARG A 37 25.60 18.28 38.51
CA ARG A 37 25.37 19.73 38.70
C ARG A 37 24.69 20.41 37.51
N ASN A 38 24.84 19.84 36.32
CA ASN A 38 24.21 20.36 35.11
C ASN A 38 22.69 20.11 35.09
N ILE A 39 22.22 19.10 35.82
CA ILE A 39 20.80 18.73 35.93
C ILE A 39 20.49 18.48 37.41
N PRO A 40 20.40 19.54 38.22
CA PRO A 40 20.25 19.39 39.67
C PRO A 40 18.89 18.82 40.07
N ILE A 41 17.85 19.09 39.25
CA ILE A 41 16.47 18.63 39.45
C ILE A 41 16.37 17.16 39.04
N LEU A 42 15.81 16.30 39.92
CA LEU A 42 15.63 14.86 39.69
C LEU A 42 16.92 14.03 39.50
N SER A 43 18.10 14.60 39.77
CA SER A 43 19.42 13.94 39.67
C SER A 43 19.51 12.58 40.36
N ARG A 44 18.85 12.42 41.52
CA ARG A 44 18.83 11.18 42.31
C ARG A 44 17.76 10.18 41.87
N SER A 45 16.75 10.62 41.12
CA SER A 45 15.57 9.83 40.73
C SER A 45 15.47 9.68 39.21
N LYS A 46 16.43 8.94 38.62
CA LYS A 46 16.53 8.67 37.17
C LYS A 46 15.50 7.65 36.64
N GLY A 47 14.47 7.32 37.42
CA GLY A 47 13.49 6.29 37.06
C GLY A 47 12.65 6.66 35.83
N ILE A 48 12.36 7.95 35.63
CA ILE A 48 11.60 8.44 34.47
C ILE A 48 12.47 8.41 33.21
N GLU A 49 13.72 8.87 33.31
CA GLU A 49 14.69 8.85 32.20
C GLU A 49 14.92 7.42 31.68
N ARG A 50 15.16 6.47 32.60
CA ARG A 50 15.33 5.05 32.25
C ARG A 50 14.11 4.50 31.50
N ARG A 51 12.88 4.79 31.97
CA ARG A 51 11.65 4.36 31.28
C ARG A 51 11.51 4.97 29.88
N ILE A 52 11.90 6.23 29.71
CA ILE A 52 11.87 6.91 28.42
C ILE A 52 12.89 6.27 27.47
N ASP A 53 14.09 6.00 27.94
CA ASP A 53 15.14 5.38 27.14
C ASP A 53 14.80 3.92 26.79
N ASP A 54 14.26 3.16 27.75
CA ASP A 54 13.73 1.82 27.52
C ASP A 54 12.62 1.82 26.46
N ALA A 55 11.68 2.77 26.55
CA ALA A 55 10.60 2.91 25.56
C ALA A 55 11.13 3.27 24.16
N LYS A 56 12.15 4.13 24.06
CA LYS A 56 12.81 4.45 22.79
C LYS A 56 13.53 3.23 22.20
N LEU A 57 14.23 2.47 23.04
CA LEU A 57 14.91 1.24 22.62
C LEU A 57 13.90 0.20 22.15
N GLU A 58 12.81 -0.01 22.90
CA GLU A 58 11.74 -0.92 22.53
C GLU A 58 11.08 -0.52 21.21
N TYR A 59 10.81 0.78 21.00
CA TYR A 59 10.26 1.27 19.75
C TYR A 59 11.18 0.97 18.56
N ARG A 60 12.49 1.19 18.70
CA ARG A 60 13.47 0.87 17.64
C ARG A 60 13.52 -0.63 17.35
N ALA A 61 13.52 -1.47 18.39
CA ALA A 61 13.50 -2.92 18.24
C ALA A 61 12.24 -3.40 17.51
N ARG A 62 11.05 -2.91 17.93
CA ARG A 62 9.78 -3.23 17.26
C ARG A 62 9.76 -2.77 15.80
N LYS A 63 10.30 -1.59 15.51
CA LYS A 63 10.39 -1.07 14.14
C LYS A 63 11.30 -1.95 13.26
N ALA A 64 12.44 -2.40 13.78
CA ALA A 64 13.33 -3.33 13.07
C ALA A 64 12.62 -4.65 12.74
N ILE A 65 11.96 -5.26 13.73
CA ILE A 65 11.18 -6.49 13.54
C ILE A 65 10.07 -6.31 12.50
N ASN A 66 9.35 -5.19 12.53
CA ASN A 66 8.29 -4.92 11.57
C ASN A 66 8.84 -4.74 10.14
N ILE A 67 10.00 -4.12 9.99
CA ILE A 67 10.68 -3.98 8.71
C ILE A 67 11.10 -5.35 8.18
N GLU A 68 11.65 -6.23 9.03
CA GLU A 68 12.02 -7.59 8.64
C GLU A 68 10.81 -8.42 8.24
N LYS A 69 9.73 -8.38 9.04
CA LYS A 69 8.45 -9.04 8.69
C LYS A 69 7.90 -8.54 7.37
N LYS A 70 7.95 -7.23 7.13
CA LYS A 70 7.52 -6.63 5.87
C LYS A 70 8.39 -7.10 4.71
N LYS A 71 9.72 -7.10 4.85
CA LYS A 71 10.64 -7.61 3.83
C LYS A 71 10.38 -9.07 3.50
N LEU A 72 10.08 -9.90 4.51
CA LEU A 72 9.74 -11.31 4.30
C LEU A 72 8.42 -11.46 3.53
N ALA A 73 7.40 -10.66 3.88
CA ALA A 73 6.12 -10.66 3.16
C ALA A 73 6.22 -10.10 1.73
N ASP A 74 7.12 -9.13 1.51
CA ASP A 74 7.35 -8.51 0.21
C ASP A 74 8.23 -9.40 -0.71
N LYS A 75 8.94 -10.41 -0.18
CA LYS A 75 9.85 -11.27 -0.95
C LYS A 75 9.16 -12.03 -2.08
N ASP A 76 7.96 -12.55 -1.82
CA ASP A 76 7.22 -13.38 -2.77
C ASP A 76 6.11 -12.59 -3.48
N ARG A 77 6.02 -11.27 -3.23
CA ARG A 77 5.00 -10.40 -3.81
C ARG A 77 5.53 -9.68 -5.03
N ILE A 78 4.95 -9.98 -6.20
CA ILE A 78 5.14 -9.16 -7.40
C ILE A 78 4.38 -7.85 -7.18
N LYS A 79 5.12 -6.74 -7.14
CA LYS A 79 4.54 -5.40 -7.02
C LYS A 79 4.19 -4.90 -8.42
N GLU A 80 2.89 -4.73 -8.68
CA GLU A 80 2.41 -4.17 -9.94
C GLU A 80 3.02 -2.78 -10.16
N ASP A 81 3.67 -2.59 -11.30
CA ASP A 81 4.27 -1.32 -11.69
C ASP A 81 3.19 -0.45 -12.34
N PHE A 82 2.68 0.52 -11.59
CA PHE A 82 1.61 1.41 -12.04
C PHE A 82 2.02 2.31 -13.22
N THR A 83 3.32 2.42 -13.52
CA THR A 83 3.82 3.24 -14.63
C THR A 83 3.46 2.65 -16.00
N ALA A 84 3.28 1.33 -16.10
CA ALA A 84 2.95 0.65 -17.35
C ALA A 84 1.43 0.56 -17.64
N ILE A 85 0.57 0.95 -16.69
CA ILE A 85 -0.88 0.78 -16.83
C ILE A 85 -1.45 1.64 -17.97
N GLU A 86 -0.93 2.85 -18.16
CA GLU A 86 -1.41 3.74 -19.22
C GLU A 86 -1.03 3.23 -20.62
N THR A 87 0.20 2.73 -20.78
CA THR A 87 0.68 2.16 -22.03
C THR A 87 -0.08 0.88 -22.36
N GLU A 88 -0.30 0.00 -21.37
CA GLU A 88 -1.11 -1.21 -21.52
C GLU A 88 -2.56 -0.88 -21.92
N ARG A 89 -3.19 0.10 -21.27
CA ARG A 89 -4.55 0.55 -21.59
C ARG A 89 -4.64 1.11 -23.02
N ARG A 90 -3.61 1.82 -23.47
CA ARG A 90 -3.52 2.34 -24.84
C ARG A 90 -3.40 1.20 -25.85
N LEU A 91 -2.51 0.23 -25.61
CA LEU A 91 -2.34 -0.94 -26.46
C LEU A 91 -3.62 -1.78 -26.54
N ARG A 92 -4.29 -2.00 -25.40
CA ARG A 92 -5.59 -2.70 -25.36
C ARG A 92 -6.64 -2.00 -26.23
N LYS A 93 -6.73 -0.66 -26.15
CA LYS A 93 -7.64 0.13 -27.00
C LYS A 93 -7.27 0.08 -28.49
N ILE A 94 -5.99 0.01 -28.83
CA ILE A 94 -5.55 -0.13 -30.23
C ILE A 94 -5.94 -1.51 -30.77
N ALA A 95 -5.70 -2.57 -29.98
CA ALA A 95 -6.07 -3.93 -30.35
C ALA A 95 -7.59 -4.10 -30.51
N THR A 96 -8.39 -3.57 -29.57
CA THR A 96 -9.86 -3.64 -29.67
C THR A 96 -10.39 -2.88 -30.87
N ARG A 97 -9.84 -1.71 -31.19
CA ARG A 97 -10.19 -0.96 -32.41
C ARG A 97 -9.93 -1.78 -33.67
N GLY A 98 -8.79 -2.46 -33.76
CA GLY A 98 -8.47 -3.34 -34.89
C GLY A 98 -9.46 -4.50 -35.02
N VAL A 99 -9.77 -5.19 -33.92
CA VAL A 99 -10.74 -6.31 -33.92
C VAL A 99 -12.14 -5.83 -34.33
N VAL A 100 -12.60 -4.69 -33.80
CA VAL A 100 -13.92 -4.12 -34.14
C VAL A 100 -13.98 -3.71 -35.61
N GLN A 101 -12.92 -3.12 -36.16
CA GLN A 101 -12.86 -2.73 -37.56
C GLN A 101 -12.95 -3.95 -38.49
N LEU A 102 -12.21 -5.02 -38.18
CA LEU A 102 -12.26 -6.27 -38.93
C LEU A 102 -13.64 -6.94 -38.83
N PHE A 103 -14.21 -7.01 -37.62
CA PHE A 103 -15.53 -7.59 -37.39
C PHE A 103 -16.61 -6.83 -38.18
N ASN A 104 -16.59 -5.50 -38.12
CA ASN A 104 -17.54 -4.66 -38.85
C ASN A 104 -17.39 -4.83 -40.37
N ALA A 105 -16.16 -4.92 -40.88
CA ALA A 105 -15.91 -5.12 -42.30
C ALA A 105 -16.42 -6.50 -42.79
N ILE A 106 -16.17 -7.56 -42.02
CA ILE A 106 -16.70 -8.90 -42.31
C ILE A 106 -18.23 -8.89 -42.26
N HIS A 107 -18.82 -8.30 -41.22
CA HIS A 107 -20.27 -8.23 -41.04
C HIS A 107 -20.96 -7.48 -42.19
N ILE A 108 -20.39 -6.37 -42.65
CA ILE A 108 -20.89 -5.64 -43.83
C ILE A 108 -20.80 -6.50 -45.08
N SER A 109 -19.66 -7.18 -45.31
CA SER A 109 -19.48 -8.03 -46.49
C SER A 109 -20.47 -9.20 -46.54
N GLN A 110 -20.70 -9.88 -45.42
CA GLN A 110 -21.68 -10.96 -45.29
C GLN A 110 -23.10 -10.43 -45.53
N LYS A 111 -23.45 -9.29 -44.91
CA LYS A 111 -24.76 -8.67 -45.12
C LYS A 111 -25.00 -8.28 -46.59
N ILE A 112 -23.99 -7.80 -47.31
CA ILE A 112 -24.11 -7.51 -48.74
C ILE A 112 -24.37 -8.79 -49.55
N VAL A 113 -23.66 -9.89 -49.25
CA VAL A 113 -23.87 -11.20 -49.89
C VAL A 113 -25.28 -11.71 -49.64
N ASP A 114 -25.75 -11.68 -48.39
CA ASP A 114 -27.08 -12.15 -48.01
C ASP A 114 -28.19 -11.32 -48.71
N ASN A 115 -28.08 -9.99 -48.71
CA ASN A 115 -29.04 -9.13 -49.41
C ASN A 115 -29.00 -9.30 -50.94
N SER A 116 -27.83 -9.58 -51.51
CA SER A 116 -27.68 -9.85 -52.95
C SER A 116 -28.28 -11.21 -53.34
N ALA A 117 -28.24 -12.20 -52.44
CA ALA A 117 -28.86 -13.51 -52.62
C ALA A 117 -30.40 -13.46 -52.52
N ASP A 118 -30.95 -12.58 -51.67
CA ASP A 118 -32.39 -12.39 -51.47
C ASP A 118 -33.08 -11.54 -52.55
N GLY A 119 -32.36 -11.08 -53.58
CA GLY A 119 -32.94 -10.42 -54.77
C GLY A 119 -33.57 -9.04 -54.53
N LYS A 120 -33.38 -8.43 -53.35
CA LYS A 120 -33.94 -7.11 -53.02
C LYS A 120 -32.97 -5.99 -53.37
N GLU A 121 -33.26 -5.37 -54.51
CA GLU A 121 -32.92 -4.00 -54.93
C GLU A 121 -31.43 -3.61 -54.98
N LYS A 122 -30.93 -3.52 -56.22
CA LYS A 122 -29.68 -2.86 -56.59
C LYS A 122 -29.83 -1.35 -56.38
N LEU A 123 -29.37 -0.81 -55.25
CA LEU A 123 -29.20 0.64 -55.14
C LEU A 123 -27.82 1.04 -55.66
N ALA A 124 -27.87 1.84 -56.73
CA ALA A 124 -26.75 2.32 -57.50
C ALA A 124 -25.70 3.05 -56.66
N THR A 125 -24.53 2.45 -56.45
CA THR A 125 -23.24 3.15 -56.46
C THR A 125 -22.16 2.16 -56.91
N ARG A 126 -21.59 2.48 -58.08
CA ARG A 126 -20.42 1.94 -58.77
C ARG A 126 -19.60 0.84 -58.07
N GLU A 127 -19.46 -0.28 -58.78
CA GLU A 127 -18.33 -1.21 -58.73
C GLU A 127 -18.09 -1.94 -57.38
N THR A 128 -19.09 -2.66 -56.85
CA THR A 128 -18.83 -3.76 -55.91
C THR A 128 -19.19 -5.09 -56.58
N LYS A 129 -18.34 -5.49 -57.52
CA LYS A 129 -18.43 -6.81 -58.16
C LYS A 129 -18.16 -7.89 -57.10
N ASP A 130 -19.21 -8.63 -56.76
CA ASP A 130 -19.23 -9.95 -56.15
C ASP A 130 -18.09 -10.27 -55.18
N VAL A 131 -18.18 -9.66 -53.99
CA VAL A 131 -17.36 -10.03 -52.82
C VAL A 131 -17.49 -11.53 -52.45
N SER A 132 -18.54 -12.22 -52.91
CA SER A 132 -18.73 -13.68 -52.72
C SER A 132 -17.85 -14.55 -53.63
N SER A 133 -17.37 -14.01 -54.76
CA SER A 133 -16.53 -14.73 -55.73
C SER A 133 -15.03 -14.47 -55.56
N MET A 134 -14.66 -13.53 -54.67
CA MET A 134 -13.27 -13.18 -54.45
C MET A 134 -12.57 -14.19 -53.54
N SER A 135 -11.37 -14.61 -53.94
CA SER A 135 -10.48 -15.40 -53.08
C SER A 135 -10.17 -14.64 -51.79
N LYS A 136 -10.10 -15.33 -50.64
CA LYS A 136 -9.82 -14.76 -49.31
C LYS A 136 -8.64 -13.78 -49.30
N GLU A 137 -7.61 -14.04 -50.09
CA GLU A 137 -6.43 -13.18 -50.23
C GLU A 137 -6.75 -11.80 -50.82
N LYS A 138 -7.59 -11.74 -51.86
CA LYS A 138 -8.01 -10.49 -52.52
C LYS A 138 -8.93 -9.67 -51.63
N PHE A 139 -9.78 -10.33 -50.83
CA PHE A 139 -10.61 -9.67 -49.82
C PHE A 139 -9.75 -9.03 -48.72
N LEU A 140 -8.73 -9.75 -48.22
CA LEU A 140 -7.80 -9.21 -47.25
C LEU A 140 -6.98 -8.03 -47.81
N ASP A 141 -6.64 -8.07 -49.10
CA ASP A 141 -5.95 -6.96 -49.77
C ASP A 141 -6.82 -5.71 -49.86
N LEU A 142 -8.11 -5.86 -50.19
CA LEU A 142 -9.11 -4.77 -50.18
C LEU A 142 -9.34 -4.17 -48.78
N LEU A 143 -9.29 -4.99 -47.72
CA LEU A 143 -9.36 -4.49 -46.34
C LEU A 143 -8.08 -3.77 -45.90
N LYS A 144 -6.92 -4.22 -46.38
CA LYS A 144 -5.60 -3.64 -46.06
C LYS A 144 -5.32 -2.36 -46.85
N SER A 145 -5.78 -2.29 -48.11
CA SER A 145 -5.71 -1.08 -48.92
C SER A 145 -6.58 0.05 -48.36
N GLY A 146 -7.46 -0.28 -47.40
CA GLY A 146 -8.60 0.53 -47.05
C GLY A 146 -9.63 0.43 -48.17
N LEU A 147 -10.89 0.28 -47.79
CA LEU A 147 -11.92 0.90 -48.61
C LEU A 147 -11.69 2.42 -48.59
#